data_AF-A0A450W7W0-F1
#
_entry.id   AF-A0A450W7W0-F1
#
_cell.length_a   1.000
_cell.length_b   1.000
_cell.length_c   1.000
_cell.angle_alpha   90.00
_cell.angle_beta   90.00
_cell.angle_gamma   90.00
#
_symmetry.space_group_name_H-M   'P 1'
#
loop_
_entity.id
_entity.type
_entity.pdbx_description
1 polymer ?
#
loop_
_entity_poly.entity_id
_entity_poly.type
_entity_poly.pdbx_seq_one_letter_code
_entity_poly.pdbx_strand_id
1 'polypeptide(L)'
;MKYLIVLEETNTGFSAYSPDVDGCVATGKTRGEVRDNMQEALAFHLEGLQLGKQEIPAPHTHMDYIELPTIAFGSFPRACVGAV
;
A
#
# COMPACT_ATOMS: atom_id res chain seq x y z
N MET A 1 -9.22 -8.70 -12.05
CA MET A 1 -8.88 -8.87 -10.61
C MET A 1 -8.57 -7.50 -10.02
N LYS A 2 -8.62 -7.32 -8.71
CA LYS A 2 -8.29 -6.05 -8.04
C LYS A 2 -7.21 -6.32 -7.01
N TYR A 3 -6.15 -5.52 -7.01
CA TYR A 3 -5.09 -5.56 -6.01
C TYR A 3 -5.23 -4.35 -5.10
N LEU A 4 -4.94 -4.54 -3.81
CA LEU A 4 -4.83 -3.43 -2.88
C LEU A 4 -3.48 -2.74 -3.12
N ILE A 5 -3.51 -1.40 -3.19
CA ILE A 5 -2.31 -0.59 -3.24
C ILE A 5 -2.31 0.38 -2.05
N VAL A 6 -1.16 0.50 -1.40
CA VAL A 6 -0.91 1.50 -0.36
C VAL A 6 -0.26 2.69 -1.04
N LEU A 7 -0.77 3.90 -0.78
CA LEU A 7 -0.17 5.15 -1.25
C LEU A 7 0.45 5.86 -0.05
N GLU A 8 1.71 6.26 -0.19
CA GLU A 8 2.44 7.00 0.84
C GLU A 8 2.85 8.36 0.27
N GLU A 9 2.69 9.39 1.09
CA GLU A 9 3.21 10.73 0.78
C GLU A 9 4.71 10.78 1.03
N THR A 10 5.42 11.41 0.10
CA THR A 10 6.86 11.64 0.17
C THR A 10 7.13 13.14 0.06
N ASN A 11 8.37 13.56 0.33
CA ASN A 11 8.76 14.97 0.25
C ASN A 11 8.55 15.60 -1.16
N THR A 12 8.47 14.78 -2.21
CA THR A 12 8.43 15.22 -3.61
C THR A 12 7.19 14.74 -4.39
N GLY A 13 6.27 14.02 -3.74
CA GLY A 13 5.11 13.43 -4.40
C GLY A 13 4.58 12.23 -3.62
N PHE A 14 4.34 11.13 -4.32
CA PHE A 14 3.73 9.91 -3.79
C PHE A 14 4.52 8.68 -4.22
N SER A 15 4.61 7.69 -3.33
CA SER A 15 4.97 6.31 -3.64
C SER A 15 3.75 5.41 -3.49
N ALA A 16 3.74 4.31 -4.22
CA ALA A 16 2.75 3.25 -4.07
C ALA A 16 3.39 1.87 -4.15
N TYR A 17 2.80 0.93 -3.42
CA TYR A 17 3.17 -0.49 -3.49
C TYR A 17 1.94 -1.36 -3.26
N SER A 18 2.00 -2.63 -3.70
CA SER A 18 0.97 -3.62 -3.39
C SER A 18 1.52 -4.63 -2.38
N PRO A 19 0.88 -4.81 -1.21
CA PRO A 19 1.28 -5.85 -0.27
C PRO A 19 1.10 -7.28 -0.81
N ASP A 20 0.27 -7.45 -1.84
CA ASP A 20 0.00 -8.73 -2.49
C ASP A 20 1.05 -9.12 -3.54
N VAL A 21 1.86 -8.15 -4.01
CA VAL A 21 2.80 -8.35 -5.13
C VAL A 21 4.17 -7.79 -4.74
N ASP A 22 5.01 -8.68 -4.22
CA ASP A 22 6.36 -8.35 -3.78
C ASP A 22 7.19 -7.69 -4.89
N GLY A 23 7.87 -6.60 -4.55
CA GLY A 23 8.74 -5.86 -5.47
C GLY A 23 8.01 -5.01 -6.51
N CYS A 24 6.68 -4.94 -6.50
CA CYS A 24 5.92 -4.05 -7.37
C CYS A 24 5.68 -2.70 -6.69
N VAL A 25 6.39 -1.67 -7.15
CA VAL A 25 6.34 -0.30 -6.62
C VAL A 25 6.25 0.72 -7.75
N ALA A 26 5.63 1.87 -7.47
CA ALA A 26 5.53 3.00 -8.40
C ALA A 26 5.64 4.33 -7.66
N THR A 27 6.00 5.39 -8.37
CA THR A 27 6.09 6.77 -7.85
C THR A 27 5.42 7.74 -8.79
N GLY A 28 4.91 8.86 -8.29
CA GLY A 28 4.34 9.95 -9.09
C GLY A 28 4.25 11.25 -8.30
N LYS A 29 4.15 12.40 -8.97
CA LYS A 29 4.03 13.72 -8.30
C LYS A 29 2.63 13.95 -7.72
N THR A 30 1.63 13.25 -8.26
CA THR A 30 0.23 13.36 -7.83
C THR A 30 -0.37 12.00 -7.53
N ARG A 31 -1.46 11.98 -6.76
CA ARG A 31 -2.23 10.76 -6.46
C ARG A 31 -2.77 10.07 -7.72
N GLY A 32 -3.10 10.83 -8.76
CA GLY A 32 -3.54 10.27 -10.04
C GLY A 32 -2.38 9.61 -10.77
N GLU A 33 -1.27 10.33 -10.93
CA GLU A 33 -0.07 9.84 -11.61
C GLU A 33 0.50 8.58 -10.96
N VAL A 34 0.65 8.55 -9.64
CA VAL A 34 1.16 7.36 -8.94
C VAL A 34 0.23 6.15 -9.10
N ARG A 35 -1.09 6.39 -9.17
CA ARG A 35 -2.08 5.32 -9.37
C ARG A 35 -2.00 4.76 -10.78
N ASP A 36 -1.90 5.62 -11.79
CA ASP A 36 -1.78 5.21 -13.19
C ASP A 36 -0.46 4.44 -13.40
N ASN A 37 0.64 4.96 -12.88
CA ASN A 37 1.95 4.28 -12.91
C ASN A 37 1.90 2.92 -12.20
N MET A 38 1.21 2.81 -11.06
CA MET A 38 1.07 1.56 -10.33
C MET A 38 0.22 0.54 -11.11
N GLN A 39 -0.80 0.99 -11.83
CA GLN A 39 -1.62 0.13 -12.67
C GLN A 39 -0.80 -0.46 -13.83
N GLU A 40 0.03 0.37 -14.48
CA GLU A 40 0.94 -0.08 -15.53
C GLU A 40 2.00 -1.06 -15.00
N ALA A 41 2.62 -0.73 -13.85
CA ALA A 41 3.63 -1.58 -13.22
C ALA A 41 3.08 -2.96 -12.85
N LEU A 42 1.88 -3.04 -12.27
CA LEU A 42 1.22 -4.30 -11.96
C LEU A 42 0.90 -5.09 -13.23
N ALA A 43 0.33 -4.45 -14.25
CA ALA A 43 -0.01 -5.12 -15.50
C ALA A 43 1.24 -5.74 -16.14
N PHE A 44 2.33 -4.97 -16.23
CA PHE A 44 3.61 -5.43 -16.77
C PHE A 44 4.22 -6.57 -15.95
N HIS A 45 4.22 -6.47 -14.63
CA HIS A 45 4.79 -7.51 -13.76
C HIS A 45 4.03 -8.83 -13.87
N LEU A 46 2.69 -8.78 -13.85
CA LEU A 46 1.85 -9.97 -13.98
C LEU A 46 1.95 -10.63 -15.36
N GLU A 47 2.05 -9.83 -16.43
CA GLU A 47 2.32 -10.34 -17.77
C GLU A 47 3.67 -11.07 -17.82
N GLY A 48 4.70 -10.49 -17.20
CA GLY A 48 6.02 -11.13 -17.07
C GLY A 48 5.98 -12.48 -16.34
N LEU A 49 5.24 -12.58 -15.23
CA LEU A 49 5.03 -13.84 -14.52
C LEU A 49 4.31 -14.88 -15.40
N GLN A 50 3.27 -14.45 -16.12
CA GLN A 50 2.51 -15.32 -17.01
C GLN A 50 3.37 -15.89 -18.14
N LEU A 51 4.19 -15.04 -18.78
CA LEU A 51 5.12 -15.46 -19.83
C LEU A 51 6.21 -16.40 -19.28
N GLY A 52 6.66 -16.15 -18.06
CA GLY A 52 7.59 -17.00 -17.33
C GLY A 52 6.99 -18.31 -16.82
N LYS A 53 5.69 -18.55 -17.03
CA LYS A 53 4.93 -19.68 -16.46
C LYS A 53 5.05 -19.79 -14.94
N GLN A 54 5.19 -18.64 -14.28
CA GLN A 54 5.19 -18.53 -12.83
C GLN A 54 3.75 -18.33 -12.34
N GLU A 55 3.51 -18.63 -11.06
CA GLU A 55 2.20 -18.44 -10.46
C GLU A 55 1.91 -16.94 -10.31
N ILE A 56 0.70 -16.54 -10.70
CA ILE A 56 0.20 -15.18 -10.48
C ILE A 56 -0.31 -15.09 -9.05
N PRO A 57 0.22 -14.18 -8.22
CA PRO A 57 -0.22 -14.04 -6.83
C PRO A 57 -1.70 -13.62 -6.79
N ALA A 58 -2.51 -14.33 -6.01
CA ALA A 58 -3.89 -13.93 -5.80
C ALA A 58 -3.95 -12.77 -4.79
N PRO A 59 -4.81 -11.76 -5.01
CA PRO A 59 -5.02 -10.70 -4.05
C PRO A 59 -5.64 -11.26 -2.77
N HIS A 60 -5.01 -11.02 -1.62
CA HIS A 60 -5.41 -11.53 -0.31
C HIS A 60 -5.34 -10.47 0.80
N THR A 61 -4.85 -9.27 0.48
CA THR A 61 -4.76 -8.16 1.41
C THR A 61 -6.08 -7.42 1.52
N HIS A 62 -6.45 -7.09 2.76
CA HIS A 62 -7.65 -6.32 3.08
C HIS A 62 -7.27 -5.00 3.75
N MET A 63 -8.07 -3.96 3.49
CA MET A 63 -7.98 -2.69 4.19
C MET A 63 -9.00 -2.67 5.31
N ASP A 64 -8.60 -2.22 6.49
CA ASP A 64 -9.50 -1.91 7.60
C ASP A 64 -9.12 -0.58 8.25
N TYR A 65 -10.07 0.06 8.92
CA TYR A 65 -9.87 1.33 9.62
C TYR A 65 -10.30 1.20 11.07
N ILE A 66 -9.46 1.69 11.98
CA ILE A 66 -9.78 1.79 13.40
C ILE A 66 -9.90 3.27 13.74
N GLU A 67 -11.06 3.68 14.24
CA GLU A 67 -11.26 5.02 14.77
C GLU A 67 -10.66 5.11 16.17
N LEU A 68 -9.75 6.06 16.38
CA LEU A 68 -9.21 6.36 17.69
C LEU A 68 -9.89 7.59 18.27
N PRO A 69 -10.21 7.60 19.58
CA PRO A 69 -10.69 8.81 20.22
C PRO A 69 -9.61 9.89 20.15
N THR A 70 -10.00 11.13 19.86
CA THR A 70 -9.09 12.28 19.91
C THR A 70 -8.43 12.35 21.28
N ILE A 71 -7.13 12.07 21.34
CA ILE A 71 -6.38 12.12 22.59
C ILE A 71 -6.13 13.59 22.92
N ALA A 72 -6.90 14.14 23.85
CA ALA A 72 -6.55 15.40 24.51
C ALA A 72 -5.26 15.14 25.33
N PHE A 73 -4.21 15.91 25.04
CA PHE A 73 -2.94 15.85 25.77
C PHE A 73 -3.19 15.87 27.29
N GLY A 74 -2.82 14.79 27.99
CA GLY A 74 -2.93 14.67 29.45
C GLY A 74 -3.81 13.54 29.99
N SER A 75 -4.51 12.78 29.15
CA SER A 75 -5.34 11.65 29.59
C SER A 75 -4.91 10.33 28.93
N PHE A 76 -3.68 9.90 29.17
CA PHE A 76 -3.26 8.56 28.74
C PHE A 76 -3.99 7.49 29.57
N PRO A 77 -4.73 6.56 28.95
CA PRO A 77 -5.21 5.36 29.63
C PRO A 77 -4.01 4.54 30.10
N ARG A 78 -4.11 3.97 31.31
CA ARG A 78 -3.08 3.17 31.98
C ARG A 78 -2.50 2.00 31.15
N ALA A 79 -3.13 1.64 30.03
CA ALA A 79 -2.74 0.53 29.16
C ALA A 79 -1.52 0.81 28.27
N CYS A 80 -1.10 2.07 28.10
CA CYS A 80 0.04 2.43 27.23
C CYS A 80 1.40 2.46 27.94
N VAL A 81 1.48 2.14 29.23
CA VAL A 81 2.78 2.05 29.93
C VAL A 81 3.43 0.71 29.56
N GLY A 82 4.25 0.70 28.51
CA GLY A 82 5.15 -0.43 28.23
C GLY A 82 5.32 -0.86 26.77
N ALA A 83 4.69 -0.19 25.80
CA ALA A 83 4.94 -0.44 24.39
C ALA A 83 5.87 0.65 23.83
N VAL A 84 7.17 0.49 24.05
CA VAL A 84 8.23 1.14 23.27
C VAL A 84 9.15 0.05 22.77
#